data_AF-A0A4Y8C902-F1
#
_entry.id   AF-A0A4Y8C902-F1
#
_cell.length_a   1.000
_cell.length_b   1.000
_cell.length_c   1.000
_cell.angle_alpha   90.00
_cell.angle_beta   90.00
_cell.angle_gamma   90.00
#
_symmetry.space_group_name_H-M   'P 1'
#
loop_
_entity.id
_entity.type
_entity.pdbx_description
1 polymer ?
#
loop_
_entity_poly.entity_id
_entity_poly.type
_entity_poly.pdbx_seq_one_letter_code
_entity_poly.pdbx_strand_id
1 'polypeptide(L)'
;IYVELGERRIPISYSRKVVMQNQNKRIMNYIPIKLNLSGVIPPIFASAILMFPTTILQTSTNPYLQAINDFLNPNGYLFHVLTFLFVIFFAYFYASIVFNAKDIAENLKKQGG
;
A
#
# COMPACT_ATOMS: atom_id res chain seq x y z
N ILE A 1 -6.80 -3.09 -13.42
CA ILE A 1 -6.16 -2.82 -14.72
C ILE A 1 -5.68 -1.37 -14.86
N TYR A 2 -6.53 -0.35 -15.09
CA TYR A 2 -6.06 1.04 -15.33
C TYR A 2 -5.29 1.66 -14.15
N VAL A 3 -5.72 1.41 -12.91
CA VAL A 3 -5.05 1.92 -11.69
C VAL A 3 -3.78 1.12 -11.34
N GLU A 4 -3.70 -0.14 -11.77
CA GLU A 4 -2.53 -1.01 -11.52
C GLU A 4 -1.36 -0.73 -12.47
N LEU A 5 -1.67 -0.33 -13.71
CA LEU A 5 -0.67 0.06 -14.72
C LEU A 5 -0.30 1.55 -14.61
N GLY A 6 -0.99 2.31 -13.76
CA GLY A 6 -0.70 3.71 -13.50
C GLY A 6 0.63 3.88 -12.76
N GLU A 7 1.64 4.37 -13.48
CA GLU A 7 2.92 4.77 -12.90
C GLU A 7 3.13 6.27 -13.06
N ARG A 8 3.60 6.92 -12.00
CA ARG A 8 4.13 8.28 -12.07
C ARG A 8 5.61 8.20 -12.40
N ARG A 9 5.98 8.68 -13.59
CA ARG A 9 7.38 8.76 -14.04
C ARG A 9 8.03 10.03 -13.52
N ILE A 10 9.00 9.91 -12.62
CA ILE A 10 9.81 11.05 -12.16
C ILE A 10 11.12 11.06 -12.96
N PRO A 11 11.38 12.10 -13.78
CA PRO A 11 12.61 12.17 -14.56
C PRO A 11 13.82 12.37 -13.66
N ILE A 12 14.89 11.63 -13.93
CA ILE A 12 16.17 11.70 -13.23
C ILE A 12 17.31 11.88 -14.24
N SER A 13 18.32 12.64 -13.86
CA SER A 13 19.56 12.77 -14.61
C SER A 13 20.71 12.19 -13.80
N TYR A 14 21.36 11.16 -14.32
CA TYR A 14 22.61 10.65 -13.75
C TYR A 14 23.77 11.55 -14.19
N SER A 15 24.62 11.96 -13.26
CA SER A 15 25.82 12.74 -13.57
C SER A 15 26.90 11.78 -14.08
N ARG A 16 26.88 11.46 -15.38
CA ARG A 16 27.98 10.70 -15.99
C ARG A 16 29.18 11.65 -16.12
N LYS A 17 30.37 11.24 -15.66
CA LYS A 17 31.65 11.92 -16.03
C LYS A 17 31.78 11.86 -17.55
N VAL A 18 31.41 12.95 -18.22
CA VAL A 18 31.51 13.05 -19.68
C VAL A 18 32.99 13.33 -20.00
N VAL A 19 33.73 12.29 -20.37
CA VAL A 19 35.00 12.48 -21.09
C VAL A 19 34.65 12.96 -22.49
N MET A 20 34.58 14.27 -22.61
CA MET A 20 34.85 15.14 -23.76
C MET A 20 34.54 14.72 -25.21
N GLN A 21 33.53 13.89 -25.52
CA GLN A 21 33.11 13.77 -26.94
C GLN A 21 31.62 13.53 -27.24
N ASN A 22 30.69 13.65 -26.28
CA ASN A 22 29.26 13.57 -26.58
C ASN A 22 28.38 14.27 -25.52
N GLN A 23 28.47 15.60 -25.42
CA GLN A 23 27.66 16.42 -24.49
C GLN A 23 26.14 16.42 -24.80
N ASN A 24 25.73 16.02 -26.01
CA ASN A 24 24.34 16.19 -26.47
C ASN A 24 23.40 14.99 -26.28
N LYS A 25 23.85 13.86 -25.73
CA LYS A 25 22.95 12.72 -25.41
C LYS A 25 22.62 12.69 -23.92
N ARG A 26 21.76 13.62 -23.49
CA ARG A 26 21.09 13.55 -22.17
C ARG A 26 20.04 12.45 -22.24
N ILE A 27 20.43 11.20 -22.02
CA ILE A 27 19.46 10.10 -21.86
C ILE A 27 18.72 10.39 -20.55
N MET A 28 17.49 10.89 -20.65
CA MET A 28 16.62 11.08 -19.48
C MET A 28 16.18 9.70 -19.00
N ASN A 29 16.67 9.29 -17.84
CA ASN A 29 16.16 8.13 -17.15
C ASN A 29 14.96 8.58 -16.28
N TYR A 30 14.09 7.66 -15.88
CA TYR A 30 12.99 7.97 -14.97
C TYR A 30 12.84 6.87 -13.92
N ILE A 31 12.39 7.23 -12.73
CA ILE A 31 11.95 6.27 -11.72
C ILE A 31 10.43 6.11 -11.87
N PRO A 32 9.93 4.88 -12.11
CA PRO A 32 8.51 4.61 -12.06
C PRO A 32 8.05 4.46 -10.61
N ILE A 33 7.14 5.32 -10.16
CA ILE A 33 6.42 5.15 -8.89
C ILE A 33 5.04 4.59 -9.22
N LYS A 34 4.79 3.33 -8.84
CA LYS A 34 3.47 2.70 -9.04
C LYS A 34 2.44 3.31 -8.08
N LEU A 35 1.24 3.58 -8.58
CA LEU A 35 0.09 4.04 -7.78
C LEU A 35 -0.45 2.93 -6.87
N ASN A 36 -0.40 1.68 -7.33
CA ASN A 36 -0.80 0.51 -6.55
C ASN A 36 0.42 -0.36 -6.22
N LEU A 37 1.02 -0.13 -5.05
CA LEU A 37 2.16 -0.92 -4.57
C LEU A 37 1.73 -2.31 -4.06
N SER A 38 0.44 -2.54 -3.79
CA SER A 38 -0.08 -3.84 -3.36
C SER A 38 -1.59 -3.92 -3.50
N GLY A 39 -2.05 -4.67 -4.50
CA GLY A 39 -3.49 -4.81 -4.74
C GLY A 39 -4.23 -5.68 -3.73
N VAL A 40 -3.52 -6.52 -2.96
CA VAL A 40 -4.16 -7.62 -2.21
C VAL A 40 -3.83 -7.64 -0.72
N ILE A 41 -2.70 -7.08 -0.29
CA ILE A 41 -2.30 -7.12 1.13
C ILE A 41 -3.25 -6.30 2.03
N PRO A 42 -3.63 -5.05 1.68
CA PRO A 42 -4.49 -4.24 2.56
C PRO A 42 -5.89 -4.87 2.82
N PRO A 43 -6.59 -5.42 1.82
CA PRO A 43 -7.84 -6.14 2.07
C PRO A 43 -7.68 -7.40 2.93
N ILE A 44 -6.58 -8.14 2.79
CA ILE A 44 -6.31 -9.33 3.62
C ILE A 44 -6.15 -8.92 5.08
N PHE A 45 -5.39 -7.86 5.38
CA PHE A 45 -5.21 -7.37 6.75
C PHE A 45 -6.52 -6.88 7.38
N ALA A 46 -7.33 -6.15 6.62
CA ALA A 46 -8.65 -5.70 7.10
C ALA A 46 -9.53 -6.90 7.49
N SER A 47 -9.60 -7.93 6.65
CA SER A 47 -10.39 -9.14 6.92
C SER A 47 -9.84 -9.95 8.10
N ALA A 48 -8.52 -10.10 8.22
CA ALA A 48 -7.90 -10.84 9.32
C ALA A 48 -8.19 -10.18 10.69
N ILE A 49 -8.11 -8.84 10.75
CA ILE A 49 -8.38 -8.06 11.98
C ILE A 49 -9.85 -8.13 12.37
N LEU A 50 -10.78 -8.15 11.40
CA LEU A 50 -12.20 -8.28 11.69
C LEU A 50 -12.60 -9.72 12.06
N MET A 51 -11.99 -10.74 11.44
CA MET A 51 -12.28 -12.15 11.75
C MET A 51 -11.74 -12.61 13.12
N PHE A 52 -10.64 -12.01 13.60
CA PHE A 52 -10.04 -12.36 14.88
C PHE A 52 -11.01 -12.22 16.08
N PRO A 53 -11.61 -11.04 16.33
CA PRO A 53 -12.56 -10.87 17.43
C PRO A 53 -13.85 -11.67 17.20
N THR A 54 -14.36 -11.79 15.97
CA THR A 54 -15.58 -12.57 15.71
C THR A 54 -15.39 -14.03 16.07
N THR A 55 -14.23 -14.61 15.77
CA THR A 55 -13.93 -16.02 16.11
C THR A 55 -13.91 -16.24 17.63
N ILE A 56 -13.37 -15.28 18.38
CA ILE A 56 -13.35 -15.34 19.85
C ILE A 56 -14.75 -15.14 20.43
N LEU A 57 -15.50 -14.15 19.93
CA LEU A 57 -16.84 -13.81 20.39
C LEU A 57 -17.86 -14.93 20.12
N GLN A 58 -17.72 -15.68 19.02
CA GLN A 58 -18.55 -16.84 18.71
C GLN A 58 -18.50 -17.95 19.77
N THR A 59 -17.38 -18.06 20.50
CA THR A 59 -17.22 -19.08 21.55
C THR A 59 -17.73 -18.63 22.93
N SER A 60 -18.13 -17.36 23.06
CA SER A 60 -18.64 -16.81 24.33
C SER A 60 -20.16 -16.94 24.46
N THR A 61 -20.61 -17.45 25.61
CA THR A 61 -22.02 -17.63 25.96
C THR A 61 -22.66 -16.40 26.65
N ASN A 62 -21.90 -15.31 26.82
CA ASN A 62 -22.40 -14.11 27.51
C ASN A 62 -23.31 -13.29 26.57
N PRO A 63 -24.55 -12.95 26.96
CA PRO A 63 -25.51 -12.24 26.11
C PRO A 63 -25.02 -10.87 25.62
N TYR A 64 -24.18 -10.18 26.39
CA TYR A 64 -23.57 -8.91 25.95
C TYR A 64 -22.53 -9.11 24.83
N LEU A 65 -21.78 -10.21 24.88
CA LEU A 65 -20.80 -10.57 23.86
C LEU A 65 -21.47 -11.11 22.59
N GLN A 66 -22.61 -11.79 22.74
CA GLN A 66 -23.44 -12.23 21.61
C GLN A 66 -24.06 -11.03 20.87
N ALA A 67 -24.55 -10.02 21.58
CA ALA A 67 -25.04 -8.80 20.94
C ALA A 67 -23.94 -8.12 20.10
N ILE A 68 -22.71 -8.06 20.60
CA ILE A 68 -21.55 -7.51 19.86
C ILE A 68 -21.18 -8.40 18.66
N ASN A 69 -21.28 -9.73 18.81
CA ASN A 69 -21.07 -10.68 17.71
C ASN A 69 -22.12 -10.51 16.60
N ASP A 70 -23.38 -10.24 16.95
CA ASP A 70 -24.45 -9.98 15.98
C ASP A 70 -24.18 -8.70 15.17
N PHE A 71 -23.58 -7.67 15.79
CA PHE A 71 -23.14 -6.46 15.08
C PHE A 71 -21.94 -6.70 14.15
N LEU A 72 -21.05 -7.64 14.49
CA LEU A 72 -19.87 -8.02 13.70
C LEU A 72 -20.14 -9.20 12.75
N ASN A 73 -21.39 -9.55 12.50
CA ASN A 73 -21.76 -10.66 11.66
C ASN A 73 -21.33 -10.41 10.19
N PRO A 74 -20.65 -11.35 9.51
CA PRO A 74 -20.17 -11.18 8.13
C PRO A 74 -21.25 -10.83 7.09
N ASN A 75 -22.52 -11.12 7.38
CA ASN A 75 -23.66 -10.80 6.51
C ASN A 75 -24.32 -9.45 6.84
N GLY A 76 -23.83 -8.73 7.86
CA GLY A 76 -24.38 -7.45 8.29
C GLY A 76 -23.87 -6.29 7.43
N TYR A 77 -24.75 -5.32 7.16
CA TYR A 77 -24.37 -4.08 6.47
C TYR A 77 -23.24 -3.33 7.21
N LEU A 78 -23.24 -3.37 8.55
CA LEU A 78 -22.23 -2.75 9.39
C LEU A 78 -20.84 -3.38 9.21
N PHE A 79 -20.76 -4.70 9.01
CA PHE A 79 -19.51 -5.40 8.74
C PHE A 79 -18.88 -4.96 7.40
N HIS A 80 -19.70 -4.79 6.36
CA HIS A 80 -19.21 -4.31 5.07
C HIS A 80 -18.71 -2.86 5.12
N VAL A 81 -19.41 -1.98 5.84
CA VAL A 81 -18.96 -0.59 6.04
C VAL A 81 -17.64 -0.52 6.81
N LEU A 82 -17.52 -1.29 7.91
CA LEU A 82 -16.27 -1.39 8.67
C LEU A 82 -15.13 -1.97 7.83
N THR A 83 -15.40 -3.03 7.06
CA THR A 83 -14.42 -3.64 6.16
C THR A 83 -13.95 -2.62 5.13
N PHE A 84 -14.86 -1.87 4.51
CA PHE A 84 -14.52 -0.83 3.52
C PHE A 84 -13.64 0.27 4.13
N LEU A 85 -13.99 0.78 5.32
CA LEU A 85 -13.18 1.78 6.03
C LEU A 85 -11.79 1.24 6.38
N PHE A 86 -11.70 0.01 6.88
CA PHE A 86 -10.43 -0.62 7.22
C PHE A 86 -9.58 -0.88 5.97
N VAL A 87 -10.17 -1.31 4.85
CA VAL A 87 -9.46 -1.48 3.58
C VAL A 87 -8.81 -0.16 3.14
N ILE A 88 -9.54 0.96 3.19
CA ILE A 88 -8.99 2.28 2.82
C ILE A 88 -7.87 2.70 3.78
N PHE A 89 -8.10 2.54 5.09
CA PHE A 89 -7.12 2.87 6.12
C PHE A 89 -5.83 2.07 5.94
N PHE A 90 -5.92 0.75 5.80
CA PHE A 90 -4.76 -0.12 5.60
C PHE A 90 -4.11 0.09 4.25
N ALA A 91 -4.86 0.44 3.20
CA ALA A 91 -4.27 0.74 1.90
C ALA A 91 -3.36 1.97 1.99
N TYR A 92 -3.81 3.04 2.67
CA TYR A 92 -3.01 4.23 2.90
C TYR A 92 -1.82 3.95 3.84
N PHE A 93 -2.06 3.25 4.95
CA PHE A 93 -1.03 2.90 5.92
C PHE A 93 0.08 2.04 5.29
N TYR A 94 -0.29 0.99 4.56
CA TYR A 94 0.64 0.13 3.84
C TYR A 94 1.45 0.91 2.79
N ALA A 95 0.79 1.78 2.02
CA ALA A 95 1.49 2.61 1.03
C ALA A 95 2.54 3.50 1.70
N SER A 96 2.23 4.08 2.86
CA SER A 96 3.17 4.94 3.60
C SER A 96 4.40 4.19 4.14
N ILE A 97 4.24 2.93 4.55
CA ILE A 97 5.34 2.10 5.07
C ILE A 97 6.25 1.62 3.93
N VAL A 98 5.66 1.16 2.82
CA VAL A 98 6.42 0.62 1.69
C VAL A 98 7.10 1.73 0.89
N PHE A 99 6.49 2.91 0.83
CA PHE A 99 7.07 4.05 0.16
C PHE A 99 8.13 4.75 1.02
N ASN A 100 9.32 4.14 1.12
CA ASN A 100 10.46 4.78 1.77
C ASN A 100 11.21 5.68 0.78
N ALA A 101 10.83 6.97 0.74
CA ALA A 101 11.48 7.97 -0.10
C ALA A 101 12.98 8.16 0.20
N LYS A 102 13.40 7.94 1.45
CA LYS A 102 14.80 8.09 1.88
C LYS A 102 15.68 7.00 1.27
N ASP A 103 15.21 5.76 1.27
CA ASP A 103 15.93 4.64 0.66
C ASP A 103 16.03 4.79 -0.86
N ILE A 104 14.98 5.28 -1.52
CA ILE A 104 14.99 5.56 -2.96
C ILE A 104 16.02 6.65 -3.27
N ALA A 105 16.06 7.73 -2.49
CA ALA A 105 17.03 8.81 -2.66
C ALA A 105 18.47 8.35 -2.40
N GLU A 106 18.71 7.52 -1.37
CA GLU A 106 20.04 7.00 -1.07
C GLU A 106 20.53 6.03 -2.15
N ASN A 107 19.66 5.18 -2.68
CA ASN A 107 19.97 4.33 -3.83
C ASN A 107 20.27 5.16 -5.08
N LEU A 108 19.54 6.27 -5.30
CA LEU A 108 19.82 7.19 -6.40
C LEU A 108 21.23 7.80 -6.29
N LYS A 109 21.58 8.27 -5.09
CA LYS A 109 22.91 8.82 -4.78
C LYS A 109 24.02 7.78 -4.98
N LYS A 110 23.80 6.54 -4.54
CA LYS A 110 24.75 5.42 -4.74
C LYS A 110 24.91 5.03 -6.22
N GLN A 111 23.86 5.15 -7.03
CA GLN A 111 23.88 4.85 -8.46
C GLN A 111 24.41 6.01 -9.33
N GLY A 112 24.94 7.08 -8.74
CA GLY A 112 25.54 8.19 -9.49
C GLY A 112 24.57 9.34 -9.80
N GLY A 113 23.60 9.57 -8.91
CA GLY A 113 23.00 10.89 -8.73
C GLY A 113 24.04 11.92 -8.31
#